data_AF-A0A529QSW3-F1
#
_entry.id   AF-A0A529QSW3-F1
#
_cell.length_a   1.000
_cell.length_b   1.000
_cell.length_c   1.000
_cell.angle_alpha   90.00
_cell.angle_beta   90.00
_cell.angle_gamma   90.00
#
_symmetry.space_group_name_H-M   'P 1'
#
loop_
_entity.id
_entity.type
_entity.pdbx_description
1 polymer ?
#
loop_
_entity_poly.entity_id
_entity_poly.type
_entity_poly.pdbx_seq_one_letter_code
_entity_poly.pdbx_strand_id
1 'polypeptide(L)'
;MFFRLLRLILVVIVAVFGQPALEASAQAIGHGSAQLIADQTKVIQDLTAKTDGLEKRLGDPDQDDAGLVDIRLQFEDISRAALTSALAFRQRLNDINNRIEVLGAPPAQGQPPEPAIVSNERGALVSEKA
;
A
#
# COMPACT_ATOMS: atom_id res chain seq x y z
N MET A 1 6.69 35.18 44.74
CA MET A 1 7.15 35.28 43.34
C MET A 1 7.95 34.06 42.86
N PHE A 2 8.70 33.36 43.72
CA PHE A 2 9.49 32.16 43.35
C PHE A 2 8.69 30.98 42.74
N PHE A 3 7.49 30.66 43.23
CA PHE A 3 6.65 29.58 42.68
C PHE A 3 6.11 29.84 41.28
N ARG A 4 5.97 31.11 40.86
CA ARG A 4 5.58 31.47 39.48
C ARG A 4 6.74 31.31 38.51
N LEU A 5 7.97 31.55 38.97
CA LEU A 5 9.19 31.37 38.19
C LEU A 5 9.51 29.88 37.96
N LEU A 6 9.30 29.04 38.98
CA LEU A 6 9.47 27.58 38.90
C LEU A 6 8.49 26.95 37.91
N ARG A 7 7.25 27.46 37.85
CA ARG A 7 6.21 26.98 36.92
C ARG A 7 6.52 27.33 35.46
N LEU A 8 7.15 28.48 35.21
CA LEU A 8 7.58 28.89 33.87
C LEU A 8 8.76 28.06 33.35
N ILE A 9 9.71 27.70 34.23
CA ILE A 9 10.85 26.85 33.87
C ILE A 9 10.38 25.41 33.53
N LEU A 10 9.36 24.91 34.24
CA LEU A 10 8.81 23.57 33.97
C LEU A 10 8.06 23.48 32.64
N VAL A 11 7.36 24.54 32.23
CA VAL A 11 6.67 24.59 30.92
C VAL A 11 7.65 24.68 29.75
N VAL A 12 8.79 25.35 29.92
CA VAL A 12 9.83 25.44 28.87
C VAL A 12 10.56 24.11 28.68
N ILE A 13 10.74 23.32 29.74
CA ILE A 13 11.37 21.99 29.64
C ILE A 13 10.45 20.98 28.92
N VAL A 14 9.13 21.07 29.10
CA VAL A 14 8.17 20.20 28.38
C VAL A 14 8.08 20.55 26.89
N ALA A 15 8.30 21.81 26.52
CA ALA A 15 8.25 22.24 25.11
C ALA A 15 9.48 21.83 24.27
N VAL A 16 10.60 21.46 24.90
CA VAL A 16 11.84 21.08 24.18
C VAL A 16 11.91 19.59 23.85
N PHE A 17 11.18 18.72 24.56
CA PHE A 17 11.17 17.27 24.32
C PHE A 17 10.02 16.76 23.43
N GLY A 18 9.07 17.61 23.06
CA GLY A 18 7.97 17.27 22.17
C GLY A 18 8.28 17.57 20.71
N GLN A 19 9.36 17.01 20.15
CA GLN A 19 9.56 17.07 18.70
C GLN A 19 8.66 16.05 18.00
N PRO A 20 7.71 16.46 17.11
CA PRO A 20 6.87 15.55 16.34
C PRO A 20 7.60 15.07 15.08
N ALA A 21 8.86 14.64 15.20
CA ALA A 21 9.66 14.19 14.06
C ALA A 21 9.37 12.73 13.66
N LEU A 22 8.70 11.96 14.54
CA LEU A 22 8.39 10.54 14.32
C LEU A 22 7.05 10.31 13.59
N GLU A 23 6.11 11.26 13.62
CA GLU A 23 4.82 11.13 12.93
C GLU A 23 4.96 11.24 11.40
N ALA A 24 5.92 12.06 10.92
CA ALA A 24 6.17 12.26 9.50
C ALA A 24 6.63 10.98 8.77
N SER A 25 7.39 10.11 9.45
CA SER A 25 7.87 8.84 8.87
C SER A 25 6.79 7.77 8.70
N ALA A 26 5.78 7.75 9.58
CA ALA A 26 4.67 6.79 9.48
C ALA A 26 3.73 7.13 8.30
N GLN A 27 3.54 8.42 8.03
CA GLN A 27 2.69 8.92 6.94
C GLN A 27 3.32 8.72 5.55
N ALA A 28 4.65 8.77 5.46
CA ALA A 28 5.38 8.59 4.21
C ALA A 28 5.30 7.16 3.66
N ILE A 29 5.31 6.14 4.54
CA ILE A 29 5.20 4.73 4.14
C ILE A 29 3.78 4.39 3.65
N GLY A 30 2.74 4.96 4.27
CA GLY A 30 1.35 4.75 3.86
C GLY A 30 0.95 5.46 2.56
N HIS A 31 1.56 6.62 2.26
CA HIS A 31 1.28 7.33 1.01
C HIS A 31 1.83 6.60 -0.23
N GLY A 32 3.04 6.03 -0.14
CA GLY A 32 3.64 5.29 -1.26
C GLY A 32 2.86 4.01 -1.61
N SER A 33 2.27 3.33 -0.63
CA SER A 33 1.50 2.12 -0.85
C SER A 33 0.09 2.38 -1.37
N ALA A 34 -0.59 3.39 -0.84
CA ALA A 34 -1.88 3.82 -1.36
C ALA A 34 -1.78 4.19 -2.84
N GLN A 35 -0.70 4.88 -3.24
CA GLN A 35 -0.45 5.23 -4.63
C GLN A 35 -0.18 3.99 -5.50
N LEU A 36 0.67 3.06 -5.04
CA LEU A 36 0.91 1.78 -5.73
C LEU A 36 -0.41 1.04 -5.97
N ILE A 37 -1.25 0.89 -4.94
CA ILE A 37 -2.52 0.18 -5.03
C ILE A 37 -3.45 0.86 -6.03
N ALA A 38 -3.56 2.18 -5.98
CA ALA A 38 -4.39 2.95 -6.91
C ALA A 38 -3.91 2.78 -8.36
N ASP A 39 -2.60 2.94 -8.59
CA ASP A 39 -1.99 2.82 -9.92
C ASP A 39 -2.17 1.41 -10.48
N GLN A 40 -1.90 0.37 -9.68
CA GLN A 40 -2.07 -1.02 -10.13
C GLN A 40 -3.54 -1.41 -10.31
N THR A 41 -4.46 -0.91 -9.49
CA THR A 41 -5.91 -1.12 -9.69
C THR A 41 -6.35 -0.53 -11.02
N LYS A 42 -5.86 0.66 -11.37
CA LYS A 42 -6.11 1.27 -12.67
C LYS A 42 -5.56 0.42 -13.82
N VAL A 43 -4.33 -0.09 -13.70
CA VAL A 43 -3.76 -1.00 -14.70
C VAL A 43 -4.67 -2.22 -14.91
N ILE A 44 -5.14 -2.86 -13.84
CA ILE A 44 -6.05 -4.01 -13.95
C ILE A 44 -7.36 -3.62 -14.64
N GLN A 45 -7.95 -2.47 -14.31
CA GLN A 45 -9.16 -1.97 -14.98
C GLN A 45 -8.95 -1.74 -16.47
N ASP A 46 -7.83 -1.13 -16.85
CA ASP A 46 -7.47 -0.89 -18.25
C ASP A 46 -7.26 -2.21 -19.01
N LEU A 47 -6.64 -3.22 -18.38
CA LEU A 47 -6.47 -4.55 -18.94
C LEU A 47 -7.80 -5.29 -19.12
N THR A 48 -8.73 -5.16 -18.17
CA THR A 48 -10.10 -5.69 -18.31
C THR A 48 -10.80 -5.04 -19.49
N ALA A 49 -10.81 -3.71 -19.58
CA ALA A 49 -11.45 -2.99 -20.67
C ALA A 49 -10.85 -3.36 -22.04
N LYS A 50 -9.53 -3.54 -22.13
CA LYS A 50 -8.86 -4.04 -23.33
C LYS A 50 -9.30 -5.46 -23.68
N THR A 51 -9.37 -6.35 -22.70
CA THR A 51 -9.81 -7.74 -22.86
C THR A 51 -11.24 -7.80 -23.40
N ASP A 52 -12.16 -7.04 -22.82
CA ASP A 52 -13.56 -6.94 -23.28
C ASP A 52 -13.64 -6.40 -24.72
N GLY A 53 -12.74 -5.47 -25.08
CA GLY A 53 -12.62 -4.95 -26.44
C GLY A 53 -12.16 -6.01 -27.43
N LEU A 54 -11.17 -6.82 -27.05
CA LEU A 54 -10.68 -7.94 -27.87
C LEU A 54 -11.72 -9.04 -28.04
N GLU A 55 -12.49 -9.36 -26.99
CA GLU A 55 -13.59 -10.32 -27.07
C GLU A 55 -14.62 -9.91 -28.13
N LYS A 56 -15.02 -8.64 -28.15
CA LYS A 56 -15.94 -8.10 -29.17
C LYS A 56 -15.35 -8.21 -30.58
N ARG A 57 -14.07 -7.87 -30.75
CA ARG A 57 -13.38 -8.00 -32.03
C ARG A 57 -13.23 -9.45 -32.48
N LEU A 58 -13.16 -10.40 -31.56
CA LEU A 58 -13.09 -11.83 -31.89
C LEU A 58 -14.42 -12.36 -32.43
N GLY A 59 -15.54 -11.79 -31.97
CA GLY A 59 -16.89 -12.13 -32.45
C GLY A 59 -17.31 -11.42 -33.75
N ASP A 60 -16.45 -10.58 -34.32
CA ASP A 60 -16.74 -9.86 -35.55
C ASP A 60 -16.62 -10.80 -36.77
N PRO A 61 -17.69 -10.98 -37.57
CA PRO A 61 -17.69 -11.89 -38.72
C PRO A 61 -16.76 -11.46 -39.85
N ASP A 62 -16.32 -10.20 -39.90
CA ASP A 62 -15.42 -9.68 -40.93
C ASP A 62 -13.93 -9.87 -40.59
N GLN A 63 -13.61 -10.59 -39.49
CA GLN A 63 -12.23 -10.85 -39.12
C GLN A 63 -11.53 -11.83 -40.05
N ASP A 64 -10.36 -11.41 -40.53
CA ASP A 64 -9.45 -12.25 -41.29
C ASP A 64 -8.32 -12.82 -40.42
N ASP A 65 -7.54 -13.72 -40.99
CA ASP A 65 -6.43 -14.38 -40.28
C ASP A 65 -5.41 -13.36 -39.74
N ALA A 66 -5.20 -12.25 -40.43
CA ALA A 66 -4.31 -11.19 -39.98
C ALA A 66 -4.85 -10.48 -38.73
N GLY A 67 -6.16 -10.19 -38.69
CA GLY A 67 -6.86 -9.67 -37.53
C GLY A 67 -6.82 -10.61 -36.32
N LEU A 68 -6.92 -11.93 -36.55
CA LEU A 68 -6.79 -12.94 -35.49
C LEU A 68 -5.36 -13.00 -34.92
N VAL A 69 -4.34 -12.88 -35.78
CA VAL A 69 -2.94 -12.79 -35.33
C VAL A 69 -2.70 -11.54 -34.51
N ASP A 70 -3.23 -10.38 -34.93
CA ASP A 70 -3.16 -9.13 -34.16
C ASP A 70 -3.83 -9.27 -32.77
N ILE A 71 -5.05 -9.84 -32.71
CA ILE A 71 -5.73 -10.11 -31.43
C ILE A 71 -4.86 -10.97 -30.52
N ARG A 72 -4.23 -12.03 -31.05
CA ARG A 72 -3.33 -12.89 -30.27
C ARG A 72 -2.15 -12.10 -29.70
N LEU A 73 -1.50 -11.27 -30.49
CA LEU A 73 -0.39 -10.43 -30.03
C LEU A 73 -0.83 -9.48 -28.91
N GLN A 74 -2.02 -8.88 -29.03
CA GLN A 74 -2.56 -8.01 -27.99
C GLN A 74 -2.87 -8.78 -26.70
N PHE A 75 -3.31 -10.03 -26.77
CA PHE A 75 -3.45 -10.89 -25.59
C PHE A 75 -2.10 -11.22 -24.93
N GLU A 76 -1.04 -11.42 -25.70
CA GLU A 76 0.31 -11.61 -25.16
C GLU A 76 0.78 -10.36 -24.40
N ASP A 77 0.49 -9.17 -24.92
CA ASP A 77 0.79 -7.92 -24.24
C ASP A 77 -0.01 -7.75 -22.95
N ILE A 78 -1.31 -8.09 -22.97
CA ILE A 78 -2.16 -8.12 -21.75
C ILE A 78 -1.58 -9.07 -20.72
N SER A 79 -1.14 -10.27 -21.12
CA SER A 79 -0.52 -11.25 -20.22
C SER A 79 0.74 -10.69 -19.56
N ARG A 80 1.63 -10.06 -20.34
CA ARG A 80 2.86 -9.44 -19.82
C ARG A 80 2.57 -8.30 -18.84
N ALA A 81 1.60 -7.45 -19.16
CA ALA A 81 1.19 -6.34 -18.30
C ALA A 81 0.57 -6.84 -16.99
N ALA A 82 -0.30 -7.86 -17.05
CA ALA A 82 -0.89 -8.49 -15.87
C ALA A 82 0.18 -9.11 -14.95
N LEU A 83 1.16 -9.82 -15.53
CA LEU A 83 2.30 -10.37 -14.77
C LEU A 83 3.12 -9.27 -14.10
N THR A 84 3.36 -8.16 -14.80
CA THR A 84 4.08 -7.01 -14.24
C THR A 84 3.34 -6.42 -13.04
N SER A 85 2.03 -6.25 -13.14
CA SER A 85 1.20 -5.77 -12.04
C SER A 85 1.19 -6.73 -10.84
N ALA A 86 1.09 -8.04 -11.11
CA ALA A 86 1.16 -9.07 -10.07
C ALA A 86 2.52 -9.07 -9.33
N LEU A 87 3.63 -8.84 -10.04
CA LEU A 87 4.96 -8.72 -9.43
C LEU A 87 5.06 -7.50 -8.50
N ALA A 88 4.48 -6.36 -8.89
CA ALA A 88 4.45 -5.16 -8.05
C ALA A 88 3.68 -5.40 -6.75
N PHE A 89 2.50 -6.03 -6.82
CA PHE A 89 1.75 -6.41 -5.62
C PHE A 89 2.49 -7.44 -4.75
N ARG A 90 3.15 -8.43 -5.36
CA ARG A 90 3.93 -9.43 -4.62
C ARG A 90 5.06 -8.78 -3.81
N GLN A 91 5.78 -7.82 -4.40
CA GLN A 91 6.82 -7.07 -3.69
C GLN A 91 6.22 -6.35 -2.47
N ARG A 92 5.09 -5.67 -2.64
CA ARG A 92 4.42 -4.99 -1.53
C ARG A 92 3.95 -5.93 -0.43
N LEU A 93 3.39 -7.09 -0.78
CA LEU A 93 2.99 -8.10 0.20
C LEU A 93 4.18 -8.62 1.01
N ASN A 94 5.34 -8.80 0.37
CA ASN A 94 6.57 -9.18 1.08
C ASN A 94 7.01 -8.08 2.05
N ASP A 95 6.98 -6.82 1.63
CA ASP A 95 7.34 -5.68 2.50
C ASP A 95 6.43 -5.60 3.72
N ILE A 96 5.12 -5.77 3.52
CA ILE A 96 4.12 -5.82 4.62
C ILE A 96 4.45 -6.97 5.58
N ASN A 97 4.68 -8.18 5.07
CA ASN A 97 4.97 -9.34 5.91
C ASN A 97 6.28 -9.14 6.70
N ASN A 98 7.33 -8.62 6.06
CA ASN A 98 8.60 -8.30 6.72
C ASN A 98 8.39 -7.25 7.83
N ARG A 99 7.56 -6.23 7.57
CA ARG A 99 7.26 -5.20 8.56
C ARG A 99 6.48 -5.78 9.75
N ILE A 100 5.49 -6.63 9.50
CA ILE A 100 4.74 -7.34 10.55
C ILE A 100 5.67 -8.23 11.38
N GLU A 101 6.65 -8.89 10.75
CA GLU A 101 7.66 -9.70 11.45
C GLU A 101 8.53 -8.83 12.37
N VAL A 102 8.98 -7.66 11.90
CA VAL A 102 9.74 -6.69 12.71
C VAL A 102 8.93 -6.16 13.89
N LEU A 103 7.62 -5.93 13.72
CA LEU A 103 6.73 -5.55 14.83
C LEU A 103 6.53 -6.69 15.84
N GLY A 104 6.87 -7.93 15.49
CA GLY A 104 6.74 -9.11 16.36
C GLY A 104 5.29 -9.52 16.62
N ALA A 105 5.12 -10.50 17.51
CA ALA A 105 3.79 -10.95 17.92
C ALA A 105 3.13 -9.92 18.86
N PRO A 106 1.79 -9.73 18.78
CA PRO A 106 1.08 -8.88 19.73
C PRO A 106 1.23 -9.42 21.18
N PRO A 107 1.14 -8.56 22.20
CA PRO A 107 1.28 -8.98 23.60
C PRO A 107 0.27 -10.07 23.99
N ALA A 108 0.73 -11.03 24.79
CA ALA A 108 -0.14 -12.08 25.32
C ALA A 108 -1.15 -11.51 26.33
N GLN A 109 -2.24 -12.25 26.55
CA GLN A 109 -3.28 -11.86 27.50
C GLN A 109 -2.69 -11.67 28.91
N GLY A 110 -2.97 -10.51 29.53
CA GLY A 110 -2.43 -10.15 30.85
C GLY A 110 -1.07 -9.43 30.82
N GLN A 111 -0.43 -9.27 29.65
CA GLN A 111 0.71 -8.36 29.51
C GLN A 111 0.25 -6.90 29.33
N PRO A 112 1.13 -5.92 29.59
CA PRO A 112 0.86 -4.53 29.27
C PRO A 112 0.46 -4.36 27.80
N PRO A 113 -0.49 -3.45 27.49
CA PRO A 113 -0.92 -3.21 26.12
C PRO A 113 0.24 -2.70 25.26
N GLU A 114 0.21 -3.08 23.98
CA GLU A 114 1.16 -2.62 22.97
C GLU A 114 1.09 -1.08 22.86
N PRO A 115 2.22 -0.38 22.63
CA PRO A 115 2.18 1.06 22.36
C PRO A 115 1.24 1.38 21.19
N ALA A 116 0.43 2.43 21.33
CA ALA A 116 -0.60 2.79 20.34
C ALA A 116 -0.06 2.93 18.91
N ILE A 117 1.18 3.41 18.76
CA ILE A 117 1.84 3.57 17.46
C ILE A 117 2.02 2.20 16.77
N VAL A 118 2.49 1.19 17.51
CA VAL A 118 2.76 -0.16 16.98
C VAL A 118 1.44 -0.86 16.66
N SER A 119 0.43 -0.73 17.53
CA SER A 119 -0.89 -1.32 17.26
C SER A 119 -1.59 -0.68 16.06
N ASN A 120 -1.46 0.64 15.89
CA ASN A 120 -2.02 1.36 14.74
C ASN A 120 -1.32 0.97 13.44
N GLU A 121 0.02 0.89 13.45
CA GLU A 121 0.79 0.44 12.30
C GLU A 121 0.44 -0.99 11.90
N ARG A 122 0.37 -1.91 12.87
CA ARG A 122 -0.05 -3.30 12.63
C ARG A 122 -1.45 -3.35 12.02
N GLY A 123 -2.39 -2.58 12.56
CA GLY A 123 -3.75 -2.48 12.02
C GLY A 123 -3.77 -2.02 10.57
N ALA A 124 -3.04 -0.95 10.25
CA ALA A 124 -2.93 -0.42 8.89
C ALA A 124 -2.34 -1.45 7.91
N LEU A 125 -1.26 -2.14 8.30
CA LEU A 125 -0.62 -3.17 7.49
C LEU A 125 -1.51 -4.40 7.24
N VAL A 126 -2.30 -4.80 8.25
CA VAL A 126 -3.28 -5.89 8.10
C VAL A 126 -4.44 -5.48 7.20
N SER A 127 -4.95 -4.26 7.35
CA SER A 127 -6.01 -3.73 6.49
C SER A 127 -5.57 -3.58 5.04
N GLU A 128 -4.31 -3.21 4.78
CA GLU A 128 -3.78 -3.11 3.41
C GLU A 128 -3.64 -4.48 2.73
N LYS A 129 -3.44 -5.55 3.51
CA LYS A 129 -3.31 -6.91 3.01
C LYS A 129 -4.66 -7.58 2.68
N ALA A 130 -5.75 -7.12 3.31
CA ALA A 130 -7.08 -7.72 3.23
C ALA A 130 -7.80 -7.38 1.91
#